data_AF-A0A4Q2DHD1-F1
#
_entry.id   AF-A0A4Q2DHD1-F1
#
_cell.length_a   1.000
_cell.length_b   1.000
_cell.length_c   1.000
_cell.angle_alpha   90.00
_cell.angle_beta   90.00
_cell.angle_gamma   90.00
#
_symmetry.space_group_name_H-M   'P 1'
#
loop_
_entity.id
_entity.type
_entity.pdbx_description
1 polymer ?
#
loop_
_entity_poly.entity_id
_entity_poly.type
_entity_poly.pdbx_seq_one_letter_code
_entity_poly.pdbx_strand_id
1 'polypeptide(L)'
;MPFQGSDRPGPPTNAREEQQSLLPQHSNGFPGYSATALGHSHSNNQGTRSDLPPRYTPGIINESGHSLPFDRRGPIPNAQIGQTKFQFRPDIGRYLLVFILGGLIAWFAQDVWAMSILNPSAIERRRLGWDRDYTKHLAQVSTMQDITAKWSREIEQHASILEAMRKERGEWDKTRGQWQADQREHERLQQEQMKLELERQRRELEKEKEDEEKKKAGLKWQDPQPDQHCLRFGTRRYTAQLENLPEGYNRMKACHETQAWINGRWVTPMECSDGGLWGGVHGTWIVDWDEGGCRSFFQDFKDKGCSAQGSGKRRIESQLQNLRYGDDGMRMCSSTPADFHGLHFQGPHSCVYWGKYGYWGLWFIEDGSCA
;
A
#
# COMPACT_ATOMS: atom_id res chain seq x y z
N MET A 1 -72.37 37.32 4.95
CA MET A 1 -72.17 36.62 6.23
C MET A 1 -70.69 36.27 6.36
N PRO A 2 -70.05 36.59 7.49
CA PRO A 2 -68.60 36.59 7.64
C PRO A 2 -68.06 35.21 8.06
N PHE A 3 -66.84 34.90 7.59
CA PHE A 3 -66.03 33.80 8.10
C PHE A 3 -65.37 34.21 9.42
N GLN A 4 -65.66 33.45 10.48
CA GLN A 4 -64.99 33.54 11.77
C GLN A 4 -63.65 32.79 11.73
N GLY A 5 -62.64 33.41 12.32
CA GLY A 5 -61.31 32.86 12.51
C GLY A 5 -61.26 31.79 13.60
N SER A 6 -60.11 31.12 13.67
CA SER A 6 -59.69 30.38 14.85
C SER A 6 -58.18 30.39 14.93
N ASP A 7 -57.72 30.95 16.04
CA ASP A 7 -56.35 31.12 16.50
C ASP A 7 -55.60 29.78 16.65
N ARG A 8 -54.31 29.80 16.32
CA ARG A 8 -53.36 28.76 16.72
C ARG A 8 -52.48 29.30 17.87
N PRO A 9 -52.38 28.60 19.01
CA PRO A 9 -51.44 28.94 20.06
C PRO A 9 -50.01 28.45 19.76
N GLY A 10 -49.03 29.26 20.17
CA GLY A 10 -47.61 29.03 20.00
C GLY A 10 -47.01 27.94 20.92
N PRO A 11 -45.71 27.63 20.72
CA PRO A 11 -45.01 26.55 21.43
C PRO A 11 -44.51 26.98 22.82
N PRO A 12 -44.28 26.01 23.73
CA PRO A 12 -43.94 26.29 25.12
C PRO A 12 -42.47 26.69 25.30
N THR A 13 -42.31 27.67 26.18
CA THR A 13 -41.09 28.06 26.90
C THR A 13 -40.61 26.96 27.84
N ASN A 14 -39.32 26.62 27.80
CA ASN A 14 -38.62 25.97 28.91
C ASN A 14 -37.57 26.93 29.48
N ALA A 15 -37.76 27.26 30.76
CA ALA A 15 -36.84 27.93 31.66
C ALA A 15 -35.72 26.94 32.05
N ARG A 16 -34.44 27.36 32.04
CA ARG A 16 -33.67 27.99 33.13
C ARG A 16 -33.12 26.98 34.16
N GLU A 17 -31.80 26.82 34.17
CA GLU A 17 -30.91 26.64 35.33
C GLU A 17 -29.46 26.75 34.81
N GLU A 18 -28.79 27.90 34.96
CA GLU A 18 -27.84 28.22 36.05
C GLU A 18 -26.63 27.29 36.15
N GLN A 19 -25.46 27.76 35.69
CA GLN A 19 -24.29 27.92 36.56
C GLN A 19 -23.23 28.82 35.92
N GLN A 20 -22.85 29.84 36.70
CA GLN A 20 -21.81 30.83 36.44
C GLN A 20 -20.43 30.24 36.78
N SER A 21 -19.40 30.48 35.96
CA SER A 21 -17.99 30.45 36.40
C SER A 21 -17.08 31.25 35.45
N LEU A 22 -16.81 32.50 35.84
CA LEU A 22 -15.51 33.20 35.81
C LEU A 22 -14.59 33.06 34.56
N LEU A 23 -14.53 34.15 33.78
CA LEU A 23 -13.41 34.51 32.90
C LEU A 23 -12.59 35.64 33.54
N PRO A 24 -11.24 35.61 33.53
CA PRO A 24 -10.45 36.81 33.70
C PRO A 24 -10.07 37.41 32.34
N GLN A 25 -10.37 38.70 32.21
CA GLN A 25 -9.75 39.59 31.23
C GLN A 25 -8.32 39.90 31.69
N HIS A 26 -7.36 39.92 30.75
CA HIS A 26 -6.12 40.64 30.94
C HIS A 26 -5.78 41.47 29.70
N SER A 27 -5.66 42.76 29.95
CA SER A 27 -5.31 43.85 29.07
C SER A 27 -3.79 43.99 28.87
N ASN A 28 -3.41 44.34 27.64
CA ASN A 28 -2.37 45.29 27.20
C ASN A 28 -1.09 45.50 28.04
N GLY A 29 0.07 45.43 27.37
CA GLY A 29 1.28 46.13 27.81
C GLY A 29 2.55 45.77 27.05
N PHE A 30 2.83 46.49 25.95
CA PHE A 30 4.21 46.73 25.48
C PHE A 30 4.91 47.71 26.44
N PRO A 31 6.24 47.60 26.65
CA PRO A 31 7.14 48.46 25.87
C PRO A 31 8.46 47.77 25.45
N GLY A 32 9.05 48.28 24.38
CA GLY A 32 10.33 47.82 23.84
C GLY A 32 11.55 48.44 24.50
N TYR A 33 12.71 47.84 24.21
CA TYR A 33 14.03 48.48 24.24
C TYR A 33 14.90 47.91 23.11
N SER A 34 15.68 48.79 22.50
CA SER A 34 16.54 48.60 21.32
C SER A 34 17.99 48.26 21.68
N ALA A 35 18.66 47.59 20.73
CA ALA A 35 20.12 47.56 20.42
C ALA A 35 21.09 47.09 21.55
N THR A 36 22.16 46.32 21.31
CA THR A 36 23.23 46.51 20.30
C THR A 36 24.12 45.24 20.22
N ALA A 37 24.83 45.13 19.08
CA ALA A 37 26.21 44.64 18.95
C ALA A 37 26.52 43.14 18.75
N LEU A 38 26.96 42.87 17.52
CA LEU A 38 28.25 42.27 17.13
C LEU A 38 28.71 40.94 17.76
N GLY A 39 28.98 39.96 16.91
CA GLY A 39 29.95 38.91 17.24
C GLY A 39 29.91 37.72 16.29
N HIS A 40 30.99 37.56 15.53
CA HIS A 40 31.30 36.46 14.63
C HIS A 40 30.90 35.05 15.10
N SER A 41 30.42 34.22 14.17
CA SER A 41 30.50 32.75 14.31
C SER A 41 31.20 32.14 13.10
N HIS A 42 32.41 31.67 13.38
CA HIS A 42 33.18 30.75 12.55
C HIS A 42 32.38 29.46 12.32
N SER A 43 32.37 29.02 11.07
CA SER A 43 32.04 27.66 10.66
C SER A 43 32.98 26.68 11.36
N ASN A 44 32.43 25.82 12.21
CA ASN A 44 33.12 24.65 12.73
C ASN A 44 32.23 23.42 12.51
N ASN A 45 32.57 22.67 11.46
CA ASN A 45 32.08 21.32 11.22
C ASN A 45 32.63 20.41 12.32
N GLN A 46 31.78 20.04 13.28
CA GLN A 46 31.98 18.83 14.08
C GLN A 46 30.79 17.91 13.83
N GLY A 47 31.07 16.79 13.17
CA GLY A 47 30.13 15.70 12.97
C GLY A 47 29.78 15.06 14.30
N THR A 48 28.54 15.26 14.73
CA THR A 48 27.91 14.44 15.76
C THR A 48 27.21 13.26 15.09
N ARG A 49 27.86 12.11 15.24
CA ARG A 49 27.33 10.78 15.00
C ARG A 49 26.10 10.58 15.89
N SER A 50 24.91 10.53 15.30
CA SER A 50 23.68 10.13 15.99
C SER A 50 23.49 8.63 15.80
N ASP A 51 23.65 7.88 16.88
CA ASP A 51 23.24 6.49 16.98
C ASP A 51 21.71 6.39 16.90
N LEU A 52 21.21 5.78 15.82
CA LEU A 52 19.83 5.31 15.71
C LEU A 52 19.80 3.80 16.05
N PRO A 53 18.80 3.31 16.79
CA PRO A 53 18.66 1.88 17.06
C PRO A 53 18.20 1.14 15.78
N PRO A 54 18.53 -0.15 15.64
CA PRO A 54 18.15 -0.90 14.45
C PRO A 54 16.64 -1.13 14.41
N ARG A 55 16.06 -0.86 13.23
CA ARG A 55 14.71 -1.26 12.84
C ARG A 55 14.61 -2.79 12.85
N TYR A 56 13.75 -3.30 13.72
CA TYR A 56 13.31 -4.69 13.69
C TYR A 56 12.47 -4.92 12.42
N THR A 57 12.97 -5.77 11.52
CA THR A 57 12.22 -6.28 10.36
C THR A 57 11.69 -7.67 10.73
N PRO A 58 10.38 -7.95 10.64
CA PRO A 58 9.91 -9.32 10.74
C PRO A 58 10.31 -10.06 9.47
N GLY A 59 11.10 -11.11 9.64
CA GLY A 59 11.48 -12.02 8.56
C GLY A 59 10.24 -12.69 7.97
N ILE A 60 10.06 -12.49 6.68
CA ILE A 60 9.15 -13.23 5.82
C ILE A 60 9.69 -14.65 5.72
N ILE A 61 9.00 -15.61 6.33
CA ILE A 61 9.25 -17.03 6.14
C ILE A 61 8.66 -17.38 4.77
N ASN A 62 9.53 -17.61 3.79
CA ASN A 62 9.18 -18.25 2.54
C ASN A 62 8.90 -19.74 2.82
N GLU A 63 7.63 -20.07 3.06
CA GLU A 63 7.14 -21.45 2.93
C GLU A 63 6.98 -21.79 1.44
N SER A 64 8.07 -22.27 0.83
CA SER A 64 7.99 -23.02 -0.41
C SER A 64 7.47 -24.42 -0.12
N GLY A 65 6.26 -24.69 -0.61
CA GLY A 65 5.57 -25.96 -0.45
C GLY A 65 6.28 -27.14 -1.13
N HIS A 66 6.22 -28.27 -0.45
CA HIS A 66 6.15 -29.58 -1.08
C HIS A 66 4.91 -30.28 -0.53
N SER A 67 3.84 -30.25 -1.32
CA SER A 67 2.69 -31.12 -1.16
C SER A 67 3.02 -32.49 -1.76
N LEU A 68 2.92 -33.54 -0.95
CA LEU A 68 2.54 -34.87 -1.42
C LEU A 68 1.42 -35.42 -0.51
N PRO A 69 0.37 -36.02 -1.09
CA PRO A 69 -0.80 -36.49 -0.36
C PRO A 69 -0.65 -37.98 -0.08
N PHE A 70 -0.65 -38.44 1.17
CA PHE A 70 -0.86 -39.87 1.41
C PHE A 70 -1.54 -40.14 2.76
N ASP A 71 -2.84 -40.40 2.59
CA ASP A 71 -3.74 -41.27 3.35
C ASP A 71 -3.09 -42.07 4.50
N ARG A 72 -3.44 -41.72 5.75
CA ARG A 72 -3.12 -42.50 6.94
C ARG A 72 -4.40 -43.03 7.57
N ARG A 73 -5.12 -43.88 6.84
CA ARG A 73 -5.91 -44.95 7.45
C ARG A 73 -4.96 -45.91 8.17
N GLY A 74 -4.63 -45.60 9.41
CA GLY A 74 -4.06 -46.58 10.34
C GLY A 74 -5.18 -47.52 10.81
N PRO A 75 -5.02 -48.85 10.70
CA PRO A 75 -6.01 -49.79 11.18
C PRO A 75 -6.06 -49.77 12.71
N ILE A 76 -7.29 -49.82 13.21
CA ILE A 76 -7.65 -50.14 14.59
C ILE A 76 -6.94 -51.47 14.96
N PRO A 77 -6.12 -51.53 16.03
CA PRO A 77 -5.73 -52.82 16.57
C PRO A 77 -6.96 -53.42 17.24
N ASN A 78 -7.67 -54.28 16.50
CA ASN A 78 -8.55 -55.30 17.07
C ASN A 78 -7.66 -56.19 17.95
N ALA A 79 -7.60 -55.88 19.24
CA ALA A 79 -7.18 -56.82 20.25
C ALA A 79 -8.25 -57.93 20.32
N GLN A 80 -8.11 -58.92 19.44
CA GLN A 80 -8.77 -60.21 19.62
C GLN A 80 -8.29 -60.77 20.95
N ILE A 81 -9.18 -60.75 21.93
CA ILE A 81 -9.12 -61.57 23.13
C ILE A 81 -9.16 -63.01 22.62
N GLY A 82 -7.97 -63.59 22.43
CA GLY A 82 -7.81 -65.00 22.15
C GLY A 82 -8.35 -65.80 23.32
N GLN A 83 -9.48 -66.46 23.10
CA GLN A 83 -9.96 -67.52 23.97
C GLN A 83 -8.96 -68.68 23.93
N THR A 84 -8.00 -68.69 24.85
CA THR A 84 -7.23 -69.90 25.14
C THR A 84 -8.15 -70.89 25.85
N LYS A 85 -8.75 -71.80 25.07
CA LYS A 85 -9.34 -73.04 25.56
C LYS A 85 -8.24 -73.89 26.18
N PHE A 86 -8.08 -73.80 27.49
CA PHE A 86 -7.30 -74.76 28.27
C PHE A 86 -8.10 -76.08 28.33
N GLN A 87 -7.80 -77.01 27.44
CA GLN A 87 -8.30 -78.38 27.50
C GLN A 87 -7.63 -79.11 28.67
N PHE A 88 -8.42 -79.30 29.73
CA PHE A 88 -8.06 -80.10 30.90
C PHE A 88 -8.01 -81.58 30.49
N ARG A 89 -6.82 -82.20 30.50
CA ARG A 89 -6.65 -83.65 30.46
C ARG A 89 -7.01 -84.22 31.85
N PRO A 90 -8.00 -85.13 31.98
CA PRO A 90 -8.17 -85.91 33.20
C PRO A 90 -7.13 -87.05 33.23
N ASP A 91 -6.96 -87.66 34.40
CA ASP A 91 -6.31 -88.96 34.65
C ASP A 91 -4.96 -89.06 35.37
N ILE A 92 -4.47 -88.00 36.03
CA ILE A 92 -3.37 -88.17 37.01
C ILE A 92 -3.70 -87.57 38.40
N GLY A 93 -4.84 -86.89 38.54
CA GLY A 93 -5.20 -86.14 39.75
C GLY A 93 -5.87 -86.90 40.90
N ARG A 94 -6.10 -88.23 40.82
CA ARG A 94 -6.76 -88.98 41.91
C ARG A 94 -5.82 -89.44 43.02
N TYR A 95 -4.54 -89.69 42.72
CA TYR A 95 -3.58 -90.11 43.76
C TYR A 95 -2.86 -88.93 44.42
N LEU A 96 -2.61 -87.84 43.69
CA LEU A 96 -1.98 -86.63 44.26
C LEU A 96 -2.88 -85.94 45.31
N LEU A 97 -4.20 -85.97 45.09
CA LEU A 97 -5.19 -85.36 45.98
C LEU A 97 -5.31 -86.13 47.31
N VAL A 98 -5.10 -87.46 47.30
CA VAL A 98 -5.07 -88.29 48.51
C VAL A 98 -3.79 -88.06 49.32
N PHE A 99 -2.63 -87.85 48.68
CA PHE A 99 -1.39 -87.50 49.39
C PHE A 99 -1.40 -86.06 49.93
N ILE A 100 -1.98 -85.10 49.20
CA ILE A 100 -2.15 -83.72 49.70
C ILE A 100 -3.18 -83.68 50.83
N LEU A 101 -4.32 -84.40 50.74
CA LEU A 101 -5.25 -84.50 51.87
C LEU A 101 -4.63 -85.24 53.05
N GLY A 102 -3.89 -86.34 52.83
CA GLY A 102 -3.24 -87.09 53.90
C GLY A 102 -2.15 -86.27 54.61
N GLY A 103 -1.36 -85.50 53.84
CA GLY A 103 -0.36 -84.57 54.37
C GLY A 103 -0.98 -83.40 55.12
N LEU A 104 -2.08 -82.82 54.60
CA LEU A 104 -2.83 -81.77 55.30
C LEU A 104 -3.49 -82.30 56.57
N ILE A 105 -4.07 -83.50 56.56
CA ILE A 105 -4.67 -84.12 57.76
C ILE A 105 -3.59 -84.43 58.80
N ALA A 106 -2.40 -84.90 58.40
CA ALA A 106 -1.28 -85.14 59.31
C ALA A 106 -0.70 -83.83 59.88
N TRP A 107 -0.61 -82.78 59.05
CA TRP A 107 -0.18 -81.45 59.48
C TRP A 107 -1.20 -80.79 60.42
N PHE A 108 -2.50 -80.87 60.11
CA PHE A 108 -3.59 -80.46 61.01
C PHE A 108 -3.58 -81.29 62.31
N ALA A 109 -3.28 -82.59 62.27
CA ALA A 109 -3.17 -83.40 63.49
C ALA A 109 -1.99 -82.99 64.37
N GLN A 110 -0.85 -82.59 63.79
CA GLN A 110 0.29 -82.03 64.53
C GLN A 110 -0.02 -80.65 65.13
N ASP A 111 -0.69 -79.77 64.38
CA ASP A 111 -1.06 -78.43 64.87
C ASP A 111 -2.19 -78.46 65.92
N VAL A 112 -3.16 -79.37 65.78
CA VAL A 112 -4.25 -79.55 66.75
C VAL A 112 -3.71 -80.08 68.08
N TRP A 113 -2.67 -80.93 68.06
CA TRP A 113 -2.01 -81.37 69.29
C TRP A 113 -1.19 -80.27 69.95
N ALA A 114 -0.53 -79.40 69.17
CA ALA A 114 0.20 -78.25 69.70
C ALA A 114 -0.71 -77.18 70.35
N MET A 115 -1.97 -77.07 69.92
CA MET A 115 -2.96 -76.15 70.50
C MET A 115 -3.54 -76.63 71.86
N SER A 116 -3.29 -77.88 72.27
CA SER A 116 -3.93 -78.53 73.42
C SER A 116 -3.23 -78.29 74.77
N ILE A 117 -2.07 -77.63 74.80
CA ILE A 117 -1.32 -77.30 76.03
C ILE A 117 -1.27 -75.78 76.23
N LEU A 118 -2.40 -75.12 75.99
CA LEU A 118 -2.57 -73.72 76.31
C LEU A 118 -3.47 -73.64 77.55
N ASN A 119 -2.82 -73.25 78.65
CA ASN A 119 -3.43 -72.93 79.94
C ASN A 119 -4.81 -72.25 79.74
N PRO A 120 -5.92 -72.69 80.36
CA PRO A 120 -7.26 -72.16 80.09
C PRO A 120 -7.36 -70.63 80.23
N SER A 121 -6.52 -70.03 81.08
CA SER A 121 -6.36 -68.57 81.21
C SER A 121 -5.75 -67.85 79.99
N ALA A 122 -5.07 -68.56 79.10
CA ALA A 122 -4.49 -68.07 77.85
C ALA A 122 -5.46 -68.15 76.66
N ILE A 123 -6.44 -69.07 76.74
CA ILE A 123 -7.53 -69.20 75.76
C ILE A 123 -8.56 -68.08 75.99
N GLU A 124 -8.96 -67.83 77.25
CA GLU A 124 -9.87 -66.74 77.61
C GLU A 124 -9.32 -65.36 77.19
N ARG A 125 -8.01 -65.11 77.43
CA ARG A 125 -7.34 -63.88 77.00
C ARG A 125 -7.30 -63.71 75.48
N ARG A 126 -7.16 -64.82 74.74
CA ARG A 126 -7.24 -64.79 73.28
C ARG A 126 -8.66 -64.51 72.79
N ARG A 127 -9.67 -65.09 73.44
CA ARG A 127 -11.08 -64.86 73.11
C ARG A 127 -11.49 -63.40 73.35
N LEU A 128 -11.10 -62.83 74.49
CA LEU A 128 -11.33 -61.42 74.79
C LEU A 128 -10.53 -60.47 73.86
N GLY A 129 -9.33 -60.88 73.45
CA GLY A 129 -8.56 -60.17 72.42
C GLY A 129 -9.27 -60.19 71.06
N TRP A 130 -9.76 -61.36 70.65
CA TRP A 130 -10.52 -61.56 69.42
C TRP A 130 -11.84 -60.79 69.41
N ASP A 131 -12.62 -60.79 70.49
CA ASP A 131 -13.86 -60.02 70.57
C ASP A 131 -13.60 -58.50 70.47
N ARG A 132 -12.52 -58.03 71.11
CA ARG A 132 -12.09 -56.62 71.02
C ARG A 132 -11.66 -56.26 69.60
N ASP A 133 -10.93 -57.14 68.91
CA ASP A 133 -10.47 -56.88 67.55
C ASP A 133 -11.59 -57.06 66.53
N TYR A 134 -12.52 -57.99 66.77
CA TYR A 134 -13.72 -58.19 65.97
C TYR A 134 -14.65 -56.98 66.06
N THR A 135 -14.89 -56.43 67.26
CA THR A 135 -15.69 -55.21 67.42
C THR A 135 -15.03 -53.99 66.78
N LYS A 136 -13.70 -53.83 66.88
CA LYS A 136 -12.96 -52.80 66.14
C LYS A 136 -13.10 -52.99 64.63
N HIS A 137 -12.98 -54.22 64.13
CA HIS A 137 -13.15 -54.51 62.71
C HIS A 137 -14.56 -54.21 62.23
N LEU A 138 -15.59 -54.56 63.01
CA LEU A 138 -16.97 -54.21 62.68
C LEU A 138 -17.18 -52.70 62.61
N ALA A 139 -16.64 -51.93 63.57
CA ALA A 139 -16.67 -50.47 63.53
C ALA A 139 -15.89 -49.89 62.32
N GLN A 140 -14.78 -50.52 61.95
CA GLN A 140 -14.02 -50.14 60.76
C GLN A 140 -14.76 -50.47 59.46
N VAL A 141 -15.49 -51.59 59.42
CA VAL A 141 -16.33 -51.97 58.28
C VAL A 141 -17.52 -51.02 58.15
N SER A 142 -18.18 -50.66 59.25
CA SER A 142 -19.30 -49.71 59.21
C SER A 142 -18.85 -48.32 58.74
N THR A 143 -17.72 -47.82 59.23
CA THR A 143 -17.14 -46.56 58.74
C THR A 143 -16.74 -46.61 57.27
N MET A 144 -16.20 -47.74 56.81
CA MET A 144 -15.90 -47.93 55.38
C MET A 144 -17.17 -47.95 54.51
N GLN A 145 -18.25 -48.54 55.01
CA GLN A 145 -19.56 -48.53 54.34
C GLN A 145 -20.12 -47.11 54.25
N ASP A 146 -20.05 -46.33 55.32
CA ASP A 146 -20.49 -44.92 55.34
C ASP A 146 -19.69 -44.06 54.36
N ILE A 147 -18.37 -44.27 54.33
CA ILE A 147 -17.48 -43.63 53.35
C ILE A 147 -17.93 -44.03 51.94
N THR A 148 -18.11 -45.32 51.67
CA THR A 148 -18.53 -45.82 50.34
C THR A 148 -19.87 -45.22 49.91
N ALA A 149 -20.85 -45.13 50.82
CA ALA A 149 -22.15 -44.52 50.56
C ALA A 149 -22.10 -43.00 50.40
N LYS A 150 -21.09 -42.34 50.97
CA LYS A 150 -20.82 -40.92 50.71
C LYS A 150 -20.22 -40.73 49.32
N TRP A 151 -19.20 -41.51 48.98
CA TRP A 151 -18.56 -41.48 47.66
C TRP A 151 -19.54 -41.80 46.53
N SER A 152 -20.45 -42.76 46.72
CA SER A 152 -21.47 -43.08 45.71
C SER A 152 -22.37 -41.88 45.41
N ARG A 153 -22.81 -41.16 46.45
CA ARG A 153 -23.62 -39.93 46.30
C ARG A 153 -22.85 -38.81 45.62
N GLU A 154 -21.57 -38.63 45.97
CA GLU A 154 -20.71 -37.64 45.30
C GLU A 154 -20.52 -37.99 43.81
N ILE A 155 -20.33 -39.27 43.47
CA ILE A 155 -20.23 -39.73 42.08
C ILE A 155 -21.51 -39.45 41.31
N GLU A 156 -22.69 -39.75 41.88
CA GLU A 156 -23.98 -39.46 41.25
C GLU A 156 -24.20 -37.96 41.03
N GLN A 157 -23.85 -37.14 42.02
CA GLN A 157 -23.90 -35.68 41.89
C GLN A 157 -22.97 -35.19 40.78
N HIS A 158 -21.71 -35.64 40.76
CA HIS A 158 -20.77 -35.30 39.69
C HIS A 158 -21.24 -35.77 38.31
N ALA A 159 -21.83 -36.96 38.21
CA ALA A 159 -22.37 -37.46 36.96
C ALA A 159 -23.50 -36.55 36.44
N SER A 160 -24.43 -36.16 37.31
CA SER A 160 -25.51 -35.24 36.93
C SER A 160 -25.00 -33.86 36.48
N ILE A 161 -23.97 -33.33 37.15
CA ILE A 161 -23.31 -32.06 36.79
C ILE A 161 -22.63 -32.17 35.42
N LEU A 162 -21.93 -33.28 35.15
CA LEU A 162 -21.29 -33.53 33.86
C LEU A 162 -22.30 -33.65 32.73
N GLU A 163 -23.45 -34.29 32.97
CA GLU A 163 -24.53 -34.36 31.99
C GLU A 163 -25.14 -32.98 31.71
N ALA A 164 -25.36 -32.17 32.75
CA ALA A 164 -25.82 -30.80 32.60
C ALA A 164 -24.82 -29.95 31.78
N MET A 165 -23.53 -30.00 32.13
CA MET A 165 -22.48 -29.31 31.39
C MET A 165 -22.36 -29.81 29.94
N ARG A 166 -22.60 -31.10 29.68
CA ARG A 166 -22.60 -31.66 28.31
C ARG A 166 -23.77 -31.12 27.49
N LYS A 167 -24.97 -31.03 28.08
CA LYS A 167 -26.15 -30.46 27.42
C LYS A 167 -25.93 -28.98 27.11
N GLU A 168 -25.47 -28.22 28.10
CA GLU A 168 -25.17 -26.79 27.94
C GLU A 168 -24.12 -26.57 26.84
N ARG A 169 -23.03 -27.36 26.84
CA ARG A 169 -22.01 -27.29 25.77
C ARG A 169 -22.60 -27.61 24.40
N GLY A 170 -23.49 -28.59 24.30
CA GLY A 170 -24.17 -28.91 23.05
C GLY A 170 -25.08 -27.78 22.54
N GLU A 171 -25.72 -27.02 23.44
CA GLU A 171 -26.49 -25.82 23.09
C GLU A 171 -25.56 -24.67 22.66
N TRP A 172 -24.47 -24.44 23.39
CA TRP A 172 -23.44 -23.48 23.03
C TRP A 172 -22.82 -23.75 21.66
N ASP A 173 -22.54 -25.01 21.34
CA ASP A 173 -21.97 -25.40 20.05
C ASP A 173 -22.96 -25.17 18.90
N LYS A 174 -24.27 -25.38 19.13
CA LYS A 174 -25.32 -25.04 18.15
C LYS A 174 -25.40 -23.54 17.90
N THR A 175 -25.45 -22.73 18.96
CA THR A 175 -25.49 -21.26 18.86
C THR A 175 -24.25 -20.72 18.16
N ARG A 176 -23.06 -21.27 18.49
CA ARG A 176 -21.81 -20.90 17.82
C ARG A 176 -21.83 -21.29 16.34
N GLY A 177 -22.36 -22.47 16.02
CA GLY A 177 -22.52 -22.92 14.64
C GLY A 177 -23.43 -22.01 13.82
N GLN A 178 -24.57 -21.57 14.40
CA GLN A 178 -25.47 -20.60 13.77
C GLN A 178 -24.78 -19.25 13.57
N TRP A 179 -24.14 -18.72 14.62
CA TRP A 179 -23.42 -17.46 14.53
C TRP A 179 -22.31 -17.49 13.46
N GLN A 180 -21.56 -18.59 13.34
CA GLN A 180 -20.57 -18.75 12.28
C GLN A 180 -21.17 -18.89 10.87
N ALA A 181 -22.38 -19.44 10.74
CA ALA A 181 -23.08 -19.49 9.46
C ALA A 181 -23.55 -18.09 9.05
N ASP A 182 -24.16 -17.35 9.98
CA ASP A 182 -24.64 -15.98 9.75
C ASP A 182 -23.48 -15.03 9.43
N GLN A 183 -22.34 -15.16 10.13
CA GLN A 183 -21.13 -14.38 9.81
C GLN A 183 -20.63 -14.64 8.39
N ARG A 184 -20.56 -15.90 7.96
CA ARG A 184 -20.14 -16.25 6.59
C ARG A 184 -21.12 -15.74 5.55
N GLU A 185 -22.41 -15.80 5.82
CA GLU A 185 -23.41 -15.23 4.93
C GLU A 185 -23.29 -13.70 4.83
N HIS A 186 -23.08 -13.03 5.97
CA HIS A 186 -22.86 -11.59 6.01
C HIS A 186 -21.59 -11.19 5.25
N GLU A 187 -20.47 -11.89 5.46
CA GLU A 187 -19.23 -11.68 4.72
C GLU A 187 -19.43 -11.88 3.21
N ARG A 188 -20.15 -12.92 2.79
CA ARG A 188 -20.47 -13.17 1.38
C ARG A 188 -21.27 -12.00 0.79
N LEU A 189 -22.30 -11.54 1.49
CA LEU A 189 -23.12 -10.40 1.04
C LEU A 189 -22.29 -9.11 0.96
N GLN A 190 -21.40 -8.86 1.93
CA GLN A 190 -20.48 -7.72 1.90
C GLN A 190 -19.51 -7.80 0.72
N GLN A 191 -18.95 -8.98 0.43
CA GLN A 191 -18.07 -9.17 -0.73
C GLN A 191 -18.82 -8.93 -2.05
N GLU A 192 -20.05 -9.41 -2.17
CA GLU A 192 -20.88 -9.18 -3.36
C GLU A 192 -21.22 -7.69 -3.54
N GLN A 193 -21.57 -6.99 -2.46
CA GLN A 193 -21.81 -5.54 -2.49
C GLN A 193 -20.57 -4.77 -2.91
N MET A 194 -19.42 -5.08 -2.31
CA MET A 194 -18.14 -4.44 -2.66
C MET A 194 -17.76 -4.69 -4.12
N LYS A 195 -18.00 -5.91 -4.64
CA LYS A 195 -17.75 -6.25 -6.04
C LYS A 195 -18.65 -5.45 -6.98
N LEU A 196 -19.93 -5.30 -6.65
CA LEU A 196 -20.89 -4.51 -7.43
C LEU A 196 -20.53 -3.02 -7.43
N GLU A 197 -20.11 -2.48 -6.29
CA GLU A 197 -19.66 -1.10 -6.17
C GLU A 197 -18.40 -0.83 -7.01
N LEU A 198 -17.41 -1.73 -6.93
CA LEU A 198 -16.19 -1.63 -7.74
C LEU A 198 -16.50 -1.71 -9.24
N GLU A 199 -17.40 -2.59 -9.65
CA GLU A 199 -17.85 -2.68 -11.05
C GLU A 199 -18.55 -1.40 -11.51
N ARG A 200 -19.39 -0.81 -10.65
CA ARG A 200 -20.04 0.47 -10.92
C ARG A 200 -19.02 1.59 -11.11
N GLN A 201 -18.05 1.72 -10.20
CA GLN A 201 -16.97 2.71 -10.30
C GLN A 201 -16.15 2.51 -11.57
N ARG A 202 -15.84 1.27 -11.94
CA ARG A 202 -15.12 0.97 -13.18
C ARG A 202 -15.88 1.46 -14.42
N ARG A 203 -17.19 1.20 -14.50
CA ARG A 203 -18.03 1.65 -15.62
C ARG A 203 -18.14 3.17 -15.67
N GLU A 204 -18.24 3.84 -14.51
CA GLU A 204 -18.26 5.30 -14.43
C GLU A 204 -16.93 5.90 -14.93
N LEU A 205 -15.79 5.33 -14.52
CA LEU A 205 -14.48 5.76 -14.98
C LEU A 205 -14.26 5.50 -16.48
N GLU A 206 -14.71 4.35 -17.01
CA GLU A 206 -14.66 4.06 -18.44
C GLU A 206 -15.51 5.06 -19.24
N LYS A 207 -16.70 5.39 -18.76
CA LYS A 207 -17.56 6.40 -19.38
C LYS A 207 -16.93 7.80 -19.32
N GLU A 208 -16.32 8.17 -18.20
CA GLU A 208 -15.61 9.45 -18.08
C GLU A 208 -14.45 9.55 -19.07
N LYS A 209 -13.67 8.47 -19.24
CA LYS A 209 -12.61 8.40 -20.24
C LYS A 209 -13.15 8.51 -21.67
N GLU A 210 -14.22 7.80 -22.00
CA GLU A 210 -14.86 7.89 -23.32
C GLU A 210 -15.37 9.31 -23.59
N ASP A 211 -15.98 9.95 -22.58
CA ASP A 211 -16.44 11.33 -22.68
C ASP A 211 -15.27 12.32 -22.81
N GLU A 212 -14.13 12.08 -22.15
CA GLU A 212 -12.90 12.87 -22.34
C GLU A 212 -12.31 12.68 -23.75
N GLU A 213 -12.25 11.45 -24.25
CA GLU A 213 -11.76 11.13 -25.60
C GLU A 213 -12.65 11.76 -26.68
N LYS A 214 -13.97 11.70 -26.53
CA LYS A 214 -14.92 12.38 -27.43
C LYS A 214 -14.71 13.89 -27.42
N LYS A 215 -14.53 14.48 -26.24
CA LYS A 215 -14.21 15.92 -26.10
C LYS A 215 -12.89 16.26 -26.79
N LYS A 216 -11.87 15.41 -26.69
CA LYS A 216 -10.57 15.58 -27.35
C LYS A 216 -10.64 15.43 -28.87
N ALA A 217 -11.41 14.47 -29.38
CA ALA A 217 -11.54 14.22 -30.81
C ALA A 217 -12.20 15.38 -31.57
N GLY A 218 -12.99 16.21 -30.89
CA GLY A 218 -13.59 17.42 -31.47
C GLY A 218 -12.60 18.59 -31.62
N LEU A 219 -11.53 18.61 -30.83
CA LEU A 219 -10.53 19.69 -30.81
C LEU A 219 -9.69 19.64 -32.07
N LYS A 220 -9.64 20.77 -32.78
CA LYS A 220 -8.79 20.92 -33.95
C LYS A 220 -8.23 22.33 -33.99
N TRP A 221 -6.99 22.45 -34.45
CA TRP A 221 -6.44 23.75 -34.80
C TRP A 221 -7.03 24.21 -36.13
N GLN A 222 -7.26 25.52 -36.27
CA GLN A 222 -7.31 26.14 -37.59
C GLN A 222 -5.99 25.90 -38.34
N ASP A 223 -6.01 26.05 -39.66
CA ASP A 223 -4.82 25.95 -40.49
C ASP A 223 -3.74 26.92 -39.95
N PRO A 224 -2.60 26.40 -39.44
CA PRO A 224 -1.59 27.25 -38.83
C PRO A 224 -1.06 28.29 -39.81
N GLN A 225 -1.21 29.56 -39.46
CA GLN A 225 -0.81 30.67 -40.30
C GLN A 225 0.65 31.02 -40.03
N PRO A 226 1.52 31.01 -41.05
CA PRO A 226 2.89 31.50 -40.93
C PRO A 226 2.90 33.01 -40.71
N ASP A 227 3.75 33.48 -39.80
CA ASP A 227 4.04 34.90 -39.68
C ASP A 227 4.64 35.45 -40.98
N GLN A 228 4.33 36.72 -41.26
CA GLN A 228 4.83 37.41 -42.46
C GLN A 228 6.35 37.52 -42.47
N HIS A 229 6.97 37.58 -41.29
CA HIS A 229 8.40 37.79 -41.11
C HIS A 229 9.10 36.56 -40.52
N CYS A 230 10.36 36.38 -40.90
CA CYS A 230 11.22 35.34 -40.37
C CYS A 230 11.82 35.78 -39.02
N LEU A 231 11.92 34.84 -38.08
CA LEU A 231 12.51 35.12 -36.77
C LEU A 231 14.04 35.10 -36.82
N ARG A 232 14.59 34.19 -37.62
CA ARG A 232 16.04 33.99 -37.88
C ARG A 232 16.19 33.03 -39.07
N PHE A 233 17.42 32.73 -39.48
CA PHE A 233 17.69 31.77 -40.55
C PHE A 233 16.92 30.45 -40.36
N GLY A 234 16.16 30.08 -41.37
CA GLY A 234 15.37 28.85 -41.42
C GLY A 234 14.29 28.75 -40.34
N THR A 235 13.97 29.83 -39.60
CA THR A 235 13.02 29.79 -38.50
C THR A 235 11.86 30.78 -38.70
N ARG A 236 10.63 30.28 -38.60
CA ARG A 236 9.40 31.09 -38.68
C ARG A 236 8.46 30.78 -37.51
N ARG A 237 7.71 31.79 -37.08
CA ARG A 237 6.61 31.62 -36.12
C ARG A 237 5.32 31.26 -36.85
N TYR A 238 4.58 30.32 -36.29
CA TYR A 238 3.22 29.99 -36.73
C TYR A 238 2.25 30.28 -35.60
N THR A 239 1.05 30.71 -35.97
CA THR A 239 -0.05 30.92 -35.02
C THR A 239 -1.34 30.29 -35.55
N ALA A 240 -2.15 29.76 -34.65
CA ALA A 240 -3.43 29.14 -35.00
C ALA A 240 -4.40 29.28 -33.84
N GLN A 241 -5.69 29.42 -34.15
CA GLN A 241 -6.76 29.41 -33.16
C GLN A 241 -7.27 27.97 -32.96
N LEU A 242 -7.55 27.60 -31.71
CA LEU A 242 -8.15 26.31 -31.37
C LEU A 242 -9.67 26.37 -31.55
N GLU A 243 -10.22 25.50 -32.39
CA GLU A 243 -11.66 25.39 -32.64
C GLU A 243 -12.32 24.28 -31.82
N ASN A 244 -13.66 24.35 -31.73
CA ASN A 244 -14.53 23.34 -31.13
C ASN A 244 -14.21 23.00 -29.66
N LEU A 245 -13.72 23.97 -28.90
CA LEU A 245 -13.41 23.79 -27.49
C LEU A 245 -14.72 23.56 -26.68
N PRO A 246 -14.91 22.39 -26.05
CA PRO A 246 -16.14 22.11 -25.31
C PRO A 246 -16.30 23.06 -24.11
N GLU A 247 -17.54 23.45 -23.82
CA GLU A 247 -17.85 24.27 -22.65
C GLU A 247 -17.41 23.55 -21.36
N GLY A 248 -16.77 24.28 -20.45
CA GLY A 248 -16.25 23.75 -19.19
C GLY A 248 -14.93 22.95 -19.30
N TYR A 249 -14.40 22.71 -20.49
CA TYR A 249 -13.08 22.09 -20.65
C TYR A 249 -11.96 23.10 -20.34
N ASN A 250 -10.85 22.64 -19.78
CA ASN A 250 -9.72 23.51 -19.48
C ASN A 250 -9.03 23.97 -20.78
N ARG A 251 -9.22 25.26 -21.09
CA ARG A 251 -8.72 25.92 -22.30
C ARG A 251 -7.21 25.76 -22.52
N MET A 252 -6.43 25.92 -21.46
CA MET A 252 -4.97 25.85 -21.53
C MET A 252 -4.47 24.42 -21.66
N LYS A 253 -5.10 23.48 -20.95
CA LYS A 253 -4.80 22.04 -21.09
C LYS A 253 -5.04 21.58 -22.54
N ALA A 254 -6.17 21.96 -23.14
CA ALA A 254 -6.48 21.65 -24.53
C ALA A 254 -5.42 22.20 -25.50
N CYS A 255 -4.95 23.43 -25.28
CA CYS A 255 -3.92 24.04 -26.11
C CYS A 255 -2.61 23.25 -26.09
N HIS A 256 -2.09 22.90 -24.92
CA HIS A 256 -0.80 22.19 -24.83
C HIS A 256 -0.86 20.73 -25.31
N GLU A 257 -2.02 20.07 -25.18
CA GLU A 257 -2.19 18.66 -25.60
C GLU A 257 -2.50 18.50 -27.10
N THR A 258 -3.13 19.50 -27.73
CA THR A 258 -3.58 19.38 -29.13
C THR A 258 -2.42 19.63 -30.10
N GLN A 259 -2.16 18.70 -31.00
CA GLN A 259 -1.11 18.80 -32.01
C GLN A 259 -1.62 19.45 -33.30
N ALA A 260 -0.79 20.29 -33.93
CA ALA A 260 -1.04 20.86 -35.25
C ALA A 260 -0.14 20.20 -36.31
N TRP A 261 -0.63 20.11 -37.55
CA TRP A 261 0.14 19.64 -38.69
C TRP A 261 0.85 20.81 -39.36
N ILE A 262 2.16 20.93 -39.19
CA ILE A 262 2.98 22.02 -39.75
C ILE A 262 4.17 21.43 -40.51
N ASN A 263 4.30 21.81 -41.79
CA ASN A 263 5.39 21.35 -42.69
C ASN A 263 5.60 19.83 -42.67
N GLY A 264 4.51 19.04 -42.66
CA GLY A 264 4.60 17.57 -42.71
C GLY A 264 4.87 16.87 -41.38
N ARG A 265 4.76 17.58 -40.23
CA ARG A 265 4.96 17.01 -38.90
C ARG A 265 3.85 17.43 -37.94
N TRP A 266 3.46 16.53 -37.04
CA TRP A 266 2.58 16.83 -35.91
C TRP A 266 3.40 17.43 -34.77
N VAL A 267 3.06 18.66 -34.36
CA VAL A 267 3.78 19.40 -33.30
C VAL A 267 2.84 20.07 -32.32
N THR A 268 3.18 20.02 -31.03
CA THR A 268 2.47 20.75 -29.97
C THR A 268 2.93 22.21 -29.92
N PRO A 269 2.05 23.15 -29.56
CA PRO A 269 2.44 24.56 -29.43
C PRO A 269 3.47 24.74 -28.32
N MET A 270 4.38 25.69 -28.53
CA MET A 270 5.38 26.10 -27.54
C MET A 270 4.76 27.06 -26.53
N GLU A 271 3.89 27.95 -27.00
CA GLU A 271 3.20 28.93 -26.19
C GLU A 271 1.71 28.91 -26.48
N CYS A 272 0.91 29.16 -25.46
CA CYS A 272 -0.53 29.20 -25.50
C CYS A 272 -1.02 30.53 -24.92
N SER A 273 -1.89 31.24 -25.63
CA SER A 273 -2.48 32.49 -25.17
C SER A 273 -4.00 32.44 -25.21
N ASP A 274 -4.66 32.90 -24.15
CA ASP A 274 -6.11 33.05 -24.10
C ASP A 274 -6.49 34.46 -24.55
N GLY A 275 -7.10 34.55 -25.74
CA GLY A 275 -7.62 35.79 -26.31
C GLY A 275 -8.94 36.26 -25.68
N GLY A 276 -9.40 35.61 -24.61
CA GLY A 276 -10.57 36.00 -23.84
C GLY A 276 -11.90 35.49 -24.44
N LEU A 277 -12.99 36.21 -24.16
CA LEU A 277 -14.35 35.78 -24.53
C LEU A 277 -14.57 35.60 -26.04
N TRP A 278 -13.89 36.42 -26.86
CA TRP A 278 -14.12 36.48 -28.30
C TRP A 278 -12.90 36.01 -29.12
N GLY A 279 -11.71 36.04 -28.53
CA GLY A 279 -10.47 35.65 -29.19
C GLY A 279 -10.20 34.14 -29.18
N GLY A 280 -10.81 33.38 -28.26
CA GLY A 280 -10.49 31.95 -28.12
C GLY A 280 -9.02 31.71 -27.75
N VAL A 281 -8.59 30.46 -27.83
CA VAL A 281 -7.23 30.06 -27.46
C VAL A 281 -6.34 30.02 -28.69
N HIS A 282 -5.18 30.64 -28.63
CA HIS A 282 -4.19 30.62 -29.71
C HIS A 282 -2.96 29.81 -29.30
N GLY A 283 -2.54 28.93 -30.20
CA GLY A 283 -1.25 28.24 -30.12
C GLY A 283 -0.19 28.98 -30.93
N THR A 284 1.04 28.99 -30.43
CA THR A 284 2.21 29.53 -31.13
C THR A 284 3.29 28.46 -31.25
N TRP A 285 3.82 28.29 -32.46
CA TRP A 285 4.94 27.38 -32.75
C TRP A 285 6.11 28.17 -33.32
N ILE A 286 7.33 27.80 -32.93
CA ILE A 286 8.56 28.27 -33.55
C ILE A 286 9.12 27.09 -34.35
N VAL A 287 9.05 27.19 -35.67
CA VAL A 287 9.42 26.11 -36.59
C VAL A 287 10.76 26.47 -37.23
N ASP A 288 11.77 25.62 -37.04
CA ASP A 288 13.12 25.80 -37.58
C ASP A 288 13.52 24.76 -38.64
N TRP A 289 12.56 23.96 -39.12
CA TRP A 289 12.73 22.99 -40.20
C TRP A 289 11.88 23.33 -41.42
N ASP A 290 12.40 22.99 -42.60
CA ASP A 290 11.71 23.07 -43.90
C ASP A 290 11.08 24.45 -44.24
N GLU A 291 11.53 25.51 -43.56
CA GLU A 291 11.18 26.91 -43.86
C GLU A 291 12.04 27.47 -45.00
N GLY A 292 11.81 26.97 -46.21
CA GLY A 292 12.52 27.43 -47.42
C GLY A 292 12.43 28.95 -47.61
N GLY A 293 11.31 29.55 -47.22
CA GLY A 293 11.09 31.00 -47.30
C GLY A 293 11.91 31.85 -46.33
N CYS A 294 12.52 31.25 -45.29
CA CYS A 294 13.36 31.94 -44.30
C CYS A 294 14.85 31.61 -44.44
N ARG A 295 15.28 31.04 -45.56
CA ARG A 295 16.69 30.73 -45.82
C ARG A 295 17.38 31.88 -46.55
N SER A 296 17.94 32.80 -45.79
CA SER A 296 18.94 33.74 -46.30
C SER A 296 20.26 33.03 -46.58
N PHE A 297 21.11 33.62 -47.41
CA PHE A 297 22.43 33.07 -47.71
C PHE A 297 23.43 34.19 -47.98
N PHE A 298 24.71 33.87 -47.86
CA PHE A 298 25.80 34.78 -48.17
C PHE A 298 26.33 34.53 -49.58
N GLN A 299 26.52 35.60 -50.35
CA GLN A 299 27.04 35.54 -51.72
C GLN A 299 28.18 36.53 -51.92
N ASP A 300 29.07 36.24 -52.88
CA ASP A 300 30.17 37.11 -53.29
C ASP A 300 31.13 37.42 -52.12
N PHE A 301 31.71 36.37 -51.54
CA PHE A 301 32.73 36.51 -50.49
C PHE A 301 33.94 37.31 -51.00
N LYS A 302 34.21 38.45 -50.35
CA LYS A 302 35.31 39.35 -50.66
C LYS A 302 36.38 39.25 -49.58
N ASP A 303 37.59 38.92 -50.02
CA ASP A 303 38.77 39.01 -49.19
C ASP A 303 39.22 40.47 -49.06
N LYS A 304 39.34 40.95 -47.82
CA LYS A 304 39.83 42.30 -47.50
C LYS A 304 41.28 42.31 -47.02
N GLY A 305 41.95 41.16 -47.06
CA GLY A 305 43.30 40.98 -46.56
C GLY A 305 43.34 40.92 -45.04
N CYS A 306 44.51 41.22 -44.48
CA CYS A 306 44.73 41.16 -43.04
C CYS A 306 43.93 42.23 -42.30
N SER A 307 43.26 41.84 -41.22
CA SER A 307 42.40 42.73 -40.42
C SER A 307 43.20 43.86 -39.78
N ALA A 308 44.40 43.53 -39.31
CA ALA A 308 45.46 44.45 -38.91
C ALA A 308 46.82 43.75 -39.12
N GLN A 309 47.89 44.53 -39.28
CA GLN A 309 49.24 43.98 -39.42
C GLN A 309 49.66 43.28 -38.11
N GLY A 310 50.14 42.04 -38.21
CA GLY A 310 50.50 41.22 -37.04
C GLY A 310 49.32 40.60 -36.27
N SER A 311 48.10 40.65 -36.82
CA SER A 311 46.91 40.10 -36.15
C SER A 311 46.77 38.59 -36.29
N GLY A 312 47.46 37.99 -37.27
CA GLY A 312 47.24 36.60 -37.67
C GLY A 312 45.82 36.32 -38.21
N LYS A 313 45.04 37.35 -38.55
CA LYS A 313 43.63 37.22 -38.96
C LYS A 313 43.33 37.91 -40.29
N ARG A 314 42.80 37.17 -41.25
CA ARG A 314 42.28 37.68 -42.53
C ARG A 314 40.78 37.98 -42.43
N ARG A 315 40.36 39.14 -42.95
CA ARG A 315 38.96 39.56 -42.94
C ARG A 315 38.29 39.19 -44.26
N ILE A 316 37.22 38.41 -44.17
CA ILE A 316 36.32 38.10 -45.29
C ILE A 316 34.98 38.76 -45.03
N GLU A 317 34.36 39.32 -46.06
CA GLU A 317 33.01 39.89 -45.98
C GLU A 317 32.12 39.42 -47.12
N SER A 318 30.82 39.32 -46.86
CA SER A 318 29.84 38.91 -47.86
C SER A 318 28.49 39.53 -47.57
N GLN A 319 27.76 39.87 -48.64
CA GLN A 319 26.42 40.44 -48.52
C GLN A 319 25.39 39.34 -48.24
N LEU A 320 24.48 39.60 -47.30
CA LEU A 320 23.34 38.75 -47.03
C LEU A 320 22.28 38.92 -48.13
N GLN A 321 21.87 37.80 -48.73
CA GLN A 321 20.86 37.73 -49.78
C GLN A 321 19.58 37.06 -49.28
N ASN A 322 18.50 37.20 -50.06
CA ASN A 322 17.17 36.64 -49.80
C ASN A 322 16.56 37.11 -48.46
N LEU A 323 16.83 38.36 -48.08
CA LEU A 323 16.18 39.01 -46.94
C LEU A 323 14.82 39.58 -47.37
N ARG A 324 13.74 39.23 -46.68
CA ARG A 324 12.41 39.77 -47.00
C ARG A 324 12.23 41.15 -46.38
N TYR A 325 11.36 41.94 -46.99
CA TYR A 325 11.00 43.24 -46.44
C TYR A 325 10.32 43.08 -45.07
N GLY A 326 10.83 43.80 -44.06
CA GLY A 326 10.33 43.76 -42.68
C GLY A 326 10.96 42.69 -41.79
N ASP A 327 11.78 41.77 -42.33
CA ASP A 327 12.57 40.87 -41.50
C ASP A 327 13.63 41.65 -40.70
N ASP A 328 13.98 41.15 -39.51
CA ASP A 328 15.12 41.67 -38.76
C ASP A 328 16.43 41.22 -39.45
N GLY A 329 16.91 42.05 -40.37
CA GLY A 329 18.11 41.75 -41.15
C GLY A 329 19.37 41.53 -40.31
N MET A 330 19.45 42.11 -39.11
CA MET A 330 20.59 41.87 -38.22
C MET A 330 20.53 40.47 -37.62
N ARG A 331 19.33 40.04 -37.19
CA ARG A 331 19.09 38.71 -36.66
C ARG A 331 19.18 37.62 -37.73
N MET A 332 18.74 37.92 -38.95
CA MET A 332 18.94 37.04 -40.10
C MET A 332 20.43 36.91 -40.42
N CYS A 333 21.17 38.03 -40.47
CA CYS A 333 22.62 38.01 -40.73
C CYS A 333 23.39 37.16 -39.71
N SER A 334 23.14 37.34 -38.41
CA SER A 334 23.91 36.65 -37.37
C SER A 334 23.62 35.15 -37.25
N SER A 335 22.49 34.69 -37.78
CA SER A 335 22.05 33.28 -37.73
C SER A 335 22.21 32.53 -39.05
N THR A 336 22.57 33.21 -40.12
CA THR A 336 22.73 32.58 -41.45
C THR A 336 24.06 31.85 -41.52
N PRO A 337 24.08 30.54 -41.80
CA PRO A 337 25.33 29.81 -41.97
C PRO A 337 26.04 30.21 -43.26
N ALA A 338 27.35 30.00 -43.30
CA ALA A 338 28.18 30.24 -44.46
C ALA A 338 29.20 29.12 -44.64
N ASP A 339 29.35 28.67 -45.87
CA ASP A 339 30.32 27.65 -46.28
C ASP A 339 31.26 28.24 -47.32
N PHE A 340 32.53 28.43 -46.96
CA PHE A 340 33.54 28.95 -47.89
C PHE A 340 34.95 28.56 -47.44
N HIS A 341 35.89 28.45 -48.38
CA HIS A 341 37.25 27.94 -48.15
C HIS A 341 37.31 26.56 -47.44
N GLY A 342 36.29 25.71 -47.63
CA GLY A 342 36.21 24.41 -46.96
C GLY A 342 35.89 24.48 -45.46
N LEU A 343 35.51 25.67 -44.96
CA LEU A 343 35.10 25.90 -43.58
C LEU A 343 33.59 26.13 -43.53
N HIS A 344 32.95 25.59 -42.48
CA HIS A 344 31.55 25.82 -42.17
C HIS A 344 31.43 26.74 -40.97
N PHE A 345 30.62 27.79 -41.10
CA PHE A 345 30.31 28.73 -40.04
C PHE A 345 28.80 28.72 -39.78
N GLN A 346 28.39 28.65 -38.51
CA GLN A 346 26.98 28.78 -38.11
C GLN A 346 26.44 30.21 -38.31
N GLY A 347 27.34 31.19 -38.44
CA GLY A 347 27.06 32.59 -38.61
C GLY A 347 28.35 33.39 -38.80
N PRO A 348 28.27 34.65 -39.24
CA PRO A 348 29.41 35.56 -39.24
C PRO A 348 29.86 35.92 -37.82
N HIS A 349 31.12 36.31 -37.66
CA HIS A 349 31.62 36.84 -36.38
C HIS A 349 31.02 38.20 -36.05
N SER A 350 30.65 38.98 -37.07
CA SER A 350 29.99 40.28 -36.91
C SER A 350 29.09 40.58 -38.10
N CYS A 351 28.03 41.34 -37.86
CA CYS A 351 27.10 41.80 -38.87
C CYS A 351 27.05 43.32 -38.91
N VAL A 352 27.01 43.88 -40.11
CA VAL A 352 26.97 45.34 -40.33
C VAL A 352 25.91 45.70 -41.34
N TYR A 353 25.26 46.85 -41.14
CA TYR A 353 24.30 47.41 -42.09
C TYR A 353 24.93 48.60 -42.82
N TRP A 354 24.99 48.53 -44.15
CA TRP A 354 25.62 49.56 -45.00
C TRP A 354 24.59 50.40 -45.77
N GLY A 355 23.42 50.63 -45.18
CA GLY A 355 22.37 51.42 -45.80
C GLY A 355 21.87 50.75 -47.08
N LYS A 356 22.04 51.43 -48.22
CA LYS A 356 21.58 50.96 -49.53
C LYS A 356 22.19 49.62 -49.98
N TYR A 357 23.30 49.19 -49.37
CA TYR A 357 23.95 47.92 -49.67
C TYR A 357 23.48 46.76 -48.77
N GLY A 358 22.49 46.99 -47.91
CA GLY A 358 21.90 45.95 -47.08
C GLY A 358 22.82 45.48 -45.93
N TYR A 359 22.62 44.23 -45.53
CA TYR A 359 23.32 43.60 -44.40
C TYR A 359 24.49 42.76 -44.89
N TRP A 360 25.61 42.81 -44.16
CA TRP A 360 26.85 42.12 -44.50
C TRP A 360 27.36 41.33 -43.30
N GLY A 361 27.80 40.10 -43.57
CA GLY A 361 28.51 39.27 -42.61
C GLY A 361 30.02 39.48 -42.73
N LEU A 362 30.71 39.50 -41.58
CA LEU A 362 32.16 39.61 -41.47
C LEU A 362 32.71 38.38 -40.75
N TRP A 363 33.74 37.78 -41.34
CA TRP A 363 34.50 36.67 -40.76
C TRP A 363 35.96 37.10 -40.59
N PHE A 364 36.59 36.55 -39.56
CA PHE A 364 37.99 36.79 -39.20
C PHE A 364 38.67 35.43 -39.07
N ILE A 365 39.31 34.99 -40.14
CA ILE A 365 39.88 33.65 -40.28
C ILE A 365 41.35 33.70 -39.91
N GLU A 366 41.83 32.70 -39.18
CA GLU A 366 43.25 32.59 -38.86
C GLU A 366 44.06 32.35 -40.13
N ASP A 367 45.07 33.17 -40.33
CA ASP A 367 45.96 33.11 -41.48
C ASP A 367 47.38 33.52 -41.05
N GLY A 368 48.31 32.56 -41.13
CA GLY A 368 49.71 32.77 -40.78
C GLY A 368 50.41 33.82 -41.64
N SER A 369 49.90 34.14 -42.83
CA SER A 369 50.42 35.23 -43.66
C SER A 369 50.09 36.63 -43.12
N CYS A 370 49.18 36.73 -42.14
CA CYS A 370 48.80 37.97 -41.47
C CYS A 370 49.45 38.17 -40.10
N ALA A 371 50.34 37.25 -39.69
CA ALA A 371 51.04 37.25 -38.40
C ALA A 371 52.29 38.13 -38.39
#